data_AF-D2C279-F1
#
_entry.id   AF-D2C279-F1
#
_cell.length_a   1.000
_cell.length_b   1.000
_cell.length_c   1.000
_cell.angle_alpha   90.00
_cell.angle_beta   90.00
_cell.angle_gamma   90.00
#
_symmetry.space_group_name_H-M   'P 1'
#
loop_
_entity.id
_entity.type
_entity.pdbx_description
1 polymer ?
#
loop_
_entity_poly.entity_id
_entity_poly.type
_entity_poly.pdbx_seq_one_letter_code
_entity_poly.pdbx_strand_id
1 'polypeptide(L)'
;MSQTKNARATGRQCEQNRPATQMHIAGGHNNQPARIRPVPKKHRARVFMLRSGAGGFTENDILHHCRLSSGRNYATELERLLDIRLVRIDEPNVDGIGCHYRYRFATRDDISRVIRLVNSNAEINGHPPLTRQEISHILSLYPDYAAR
;
A
#
# COMPACT_ATOMS: atom_id res chain seq x y z
N MET A 1 37.38 -53.22 19.58
CA MET A 1 36.66 -53.24 20.87
C MET A 1 35.51 -52.26 20.80
N SER A 2 34.31 -52.78 21.09
CA SER A 2 33.08 -52.12 21.54
C SER A 2 32.30 -51.16 20.61
N GLN A 3 31.15 -51.69 20.17
CA GLN A 3 29.93 -51.02 19.69
C GLN A 3 29.30 -50.15 20.79
N THR A 4 28.37 -49.24 20.43
CA THR A 4 26.92 -49.16 20.82
C THR A 4 26.38 -47.84 20.20
N LYS A 5 25.60 -47.80 19.10
CA LYS A 5 24.14 -47.99 18.92
C LYS A 5 23.23 -47.14 19.84
N ASN A 6 22.31 -46.38 19.22
CA ASN A 6 20.87 -46.16 19.56
C ASN A 6 20.35 -45.02 18.66
N ALA A 7 19.50 -45.21 17.63
CA ALA A 7 18.05 -45.54 17.61
C ALA A 7 17.19 -44.50 18.37
N ARG A 8 15.98 -44.05 17.99
CA ARG A 8 15.03 -44.16 16.87
C ARG A 8 13.81 -43.32 17.31
N ALA A 9 13.10 -42.61 16.41
CA ALA A 9 11.64 -42.35 16.45
C ALA A 9 11.26 -41.41 15.27
N THR A 10 10.96 -41.91 14.07
CA THR A 10 9.63 -42.37 13.59
C THR A 10 8.48 -41.40 13.87
N GLY A 11 7.98 -40.77 12.80
CA GLY A 11 6.87 -39.82 12.83
C GLY A 11 5.48 -40.46 12.91
N ARG A 12 4.46 -39.65 12.65
CA ARG A 12 3.11 -40.10 12.27
C ARG A 12 2.35 -38.98 11.56
N GLN A 13 2.01 -39.24 10.30
CA GLN A 13 0.93 -38.60 9.56
C GLN A 13 -0.40 -38.91 10.25
N CYS A 14 -1.34 -37.95 10.21
CA CYS A 14 -2.75 -38.22 10.42
C CYS A 14 -3.53 -37.59 9.27
N GLU A 15 -4.00 -38.44 8.36
CA GLU A 15 -5.02 -38.16 7.38
C GLU A 15 -6.08 -39.26 7.56
N GLN A 16 -7.33 -38.90 7.87
CA GLN A 16 -8.55 -39.53 7.31
C GLN A 16 -9.86 -38.97 7.90
N ASN A 17 -10.65 -38.44 6.97
CA ASN A 17 -12.09 -38.61 6.72
C ASN A 17 -13.20 -38.26 7.75
N ARG A 18 -14.17 -37.50 7.20
CA ARG A 18 -15.43 -36.95 7.76
C ARG A 18 -16.46 -38.02 8.15
N PRO A 19 -17.50 -37.62 8.90
CA PRO A 19 -18.84 -37.68 8.30
C PRO A 19 -19.57 -36.32 8.30
N ALA A 20 -20.57 -36.23 7.43
CA ALA A 20 -21.41 -35.06 7.21
C ALA A 20 -22.44 -34.86 8.34
N THR A 21 -22.56 -33.63 8.83
CA THR A 21 -23.74 -33.17 9.58
C THR A 21 -24.34 -31.98 8.86
N GLN A 22 -25.46 -32.23 8.21
CA GLN A 22 -26.36 -31.26 7.61
C GLN A 22 -27.00 -30.43 8.72
N MET A 23 -26.73 -29.13 8.76
CA MET A 23 -27.48 -28.17 9.58
C MET A 23 -28.19 -27.19 8.64
N HIS A 24 -29.50 -27.39 8.53
CA HIS A 24 -30.43 -26.51 7.84
C HIS A 24 -31.03 -25.57 8.88
N ILE A 25 -30.61 -24.31 8.97
CA ILE A 25 -31.35 -23.25 9.67
C ILE A 25 -31.26 -21.93 8.90
N ALA A 26 -32.41 -21.55 8.36
CA ALA A 26 -33.00 -20.22 8.16
C ALA A 26 -32.11 -19.06 7.70
N GLY A 27 -32.57 -18.43 6.61
CA GLY A 27 -32.14 -17.11 6.15
C GLY A 27 -32.34 -16.04 7.22
N GLY A 28 -31.30 -15.82 8.02
CA GLY A 28 -31.14 -14.62 8.81
C GLY A 28 -30.67 -13.50 7.88
N HIS A 29 -31.54 -12.54 7.59
CA HIS A 29 -31.13 -11.26 7.04
C HIS A 29 -30.19 -10.63 8.08
N ASN A 30 -28.89 -10.82 7.88
CA ASN A 30 -27.85 -10.25 8.71
C ASN A 30 -27.84 -8.74 8.49
N ASN A 31 -28.72 -8.04 9.21
CA ASN A 31 -28.85 -6.60 9.21
C ASN A 31 -27.73 -5.96 10.05
N GLN A 32 -26.50 -6.48 9.92
CA GLN A 32 -25.33 -5.77 10.42
C GLN A 32 -25.15 -4.54 9.55
N PRO A 33 -25.13 -3.32 10.12
CA PRO A 33 -24.79 -2.14 9.36
C PRO A 33 -23.44 -2.40 8.68
N ALA A 34 -23.37 -2.20 7.37
CA ALA A 34 -22.17 -2.45 6.59
C ALA A 34 -20.98 -1.80 7.31
N ARG A 35 -20.12 -2.63 7.91
CA ARG A 35 -19.01 -2.15 8.73
C ARG A 35 -18.07 -1.41 7.80
N ILE A 36 -18.09 -0.08 7.85
CA ILE A 36 -17.24 0.77 7.01
C ILE A 36 -15.80 0.34 7.29
N ARG A 37 -15.19 -0.33 6.30
CA ARG A 37 -13.82 -0.80 6.45
C ARG A 37 -12.92 0.44 6.50
N PRO A 38 -12.02 0.54 7.48
CA PRO A 38 -11.09 1.65 7.53
C PRO A 38 -10.24 1.67 6.26
N VAL A 39 -10.01 2.86 5.72
CA VAL A 39 -9.19 3.04 4.52
C VAL A 39 -7.78 2.47 4.77
N PRO A 40 -7.28 1.55 3.92
CA PRO A 40 -5.98 0.91 4.12
C PRO A 40 -4.83 1.92 4.21
N LYS A 41 -3.80 1.57 5.01
CA LYS A 41 -2.59 2.40 5.19
C LYS A 41 -1.95 2.81 3.86
N LYS A 42 -1.79 1.84 2.94
CA LYS A 42 -1.22 2.06 1.60
C LYS A 42 -2.06 2.99 0.74
N HIS A 43 -3.39 2.92 0.86
CA HIS A 43 -4.27 3.81 0.11
C HIS A 43 -4.07 5.26 0.57
N ARG A 44 -4.09 5.51 1.89
CA ARG A 44 -3.86 6.85 2.46
C ARG A 44 -2.50 7.42 2.04
N ALA A 45 -1.44 6.61 2.12
CA ALA A 45 -0.09 7.03 1.72
C ALA A 45 -0.02 7.41 0.23
N ARG A 46 -0.58 6.59 -0.66
CA ARG A 46 -0.57 6.86 -2.11
C ARG A 46 -1.38 8.10 -2.48
N VAL A 47 -2.53 8.31 -1.82
CA VAL A 47 -3.32 9.54 -2.00
C VAL A 47 -2.56 10.77 -1.51
N PHE A 48 -1.87 10.67 -0.37
CA PHE A 48 -1.01 11.74 0.11
C PHE A 48 0.08 12.10 -0.90
N MET A 49 0.83 11.09 -1.38
CA MET A 49 1.86 11.27 -2.40
C MET A 49 1.34 11.97 -3.66
N LEU A 50 0.17 11.55 -4.16
CA LEU A 50 -0.48 12.18 -5.30
C LEU A 50 -0.81 13.65 -5.04
N ARG A 51 -1.25 13.99 -3.83
CA ARG A 51 -1.60 15.36 -3.44
C ARG A 51 -0.40 16.25 -3.12
N SER A 52 0.81 15.70 -3.04
CA SER A 52 2.02 16.49 -2.79
C SER A 52 2.47 17.34 -3.98
N GLY A 53 1.95 17.04 -5.19
CA GLY A 53 2.18 17.86 -6.38
C GLY A 53 3.65 17.98 -6.78
N ALA A 54 3.96 19.06 -7.49
CA ALA A 54 5.33 19.42 -7.84
C ALA A 54 6.25 19.68 -6.63
N GLY A 55 5.68 19.91 -5.44
CA GLY A 55 6.45 19.98 -4.20
C GLY A 55 7.13 18.64 -3.90
N GLY A 56 6.43 17.53 -4.11
CA GLY A 56 6.90 16.20 -3.76
C GLY A 56 6.77 15.90 -2.27
N PHE A 57 7.17 14.70 -1.87
CA PHE A 57 6.99 14.19 -0.52
C PHE A 57 8.25 13.50 0.00
N THR A 58 8.42 13.51 1.32
CA THR A 58 9.44 12.74 2.02
C THR A 58 8.81 11.53 2.73
N GLU A 59 9.65 10.62 3.22
CA GLU A 59 9.18 9.53 4.07
C GLU A 59 8.59 10.06 5.39
N ASN A 60 9.15 11.14 5.93
CA ASN A 60 8.63 11.79 7.14
C ASN A 60 7.27 12.44 6.90
N ASP A 61 7.06 13.07 5.74
CA ASP A 61 5.77 13.64 5.37
C ASP A 61 4.68 12.55 5.40
N ILE A 62 4.96 11.39 4.80
CA ILE A 62 4.06 10.24 4.81
C ILE A 62 3.80 9.75 6.24
N LEU A 63 4.85 9.59 7.04
CA LEU A 63 4.76 9.14 8.43
C LEU A 63 3.77 10.02 9.23
N HIS A 64 4.00 11.33 9.22
CA HIS A 64 3.27 12.29 10.03
C HIS A 64 1.86 12.57 9.49
N HIS A 65 1.72 12.83 8.18
CA HIS A 65 0.42 13.17 7.60
C HIS A 65 -0.52 11.97 7.50
N CYS A 66 0.00 10.76 7.27
CA CYS A 66 -0.84 9.56 7.17
C CYS A 66 -1.02 8.82 8.52
N ARG A 67 -0.43 9.33 9.61
CA ARG A 67 -0.45 8.73 10.96
C ARG A 67 -0.04 7.26 10.91
N LEU A 68 1.13 7.01 10.34
CA LEU A 68 1.70 5.67 10.18
C LEU A 68 2.80 5.43 11.20
N SER A 69 3.16 4.16 11.43
CA SER A 69 4.31 3.80 12.26
C SER A 69 5.64 3.83 11.49
N SER A 70 5.57 3.90 10.16
CA SER A 70 6.71 4.05 9.25
C SER A 70 6.22 4.69 7.95
N GLY A 71 7.00 5.64 7.41
CA GLY A 71 6.80 6.21 6.07
C GLY A 71 7.73 5.61 5.01
N ARG A 72 8.58 4.65 5.40
CA ARG A 72 9.54 4.00 4.50
C ARG A 72 8.86 3.05 3.52
N ASN A 73 9.55 2.73 2.43
CA ASN A 73 9.18 1.74 1.42
C ASN A 73 7.96 2.06 0.55
N TYR A 74 7.14 3.07 0.83
CA TYR A 74 5.98 3.35 -0.01
C TYR A 74 6.38 3.86 -1.40
N ALA A 75 7.42 4.69 -1.48
CA ALA A 75 7.94 5.20 -2.75
C ALA A 75 8.51 4.07 -3.61
N THR A 76 9.43 3.27 -3.05
CA THR A 76 10.06 2.14 -3.73
C THR A 76 9.06 1.02 -4.05
N GLU A 77 8.03 0.81 -3.23
CA GLU A 77 6.93 -0.10 -3.56
C GLU A 77 6.16 0.38 -4.79
N LEU A 78 5.84 1.68 -4.90
CA LEU A 78 5.16 2.23 -6.08
C LEU A 78 5.99 2.07 -7.35
N GLU A 79 7.29 2.39 -7.29
CA GLU A 79 8.22 2.20 -8.40
C GLU A 79 8.19 0.75 -8.90
N ARG A 80 8.29 -0.23 -7.99
CA ARG A 80 8.27 -1.66 -8.33
C ARG A 80 6.92 -2.12 -8.88
N LEU A 81 5.81 -1.64 -8.33
CA LEU A 81 4.46 -2.09 -8.71
C LEU A 81 4.02 -1.57 -10.08
N LEU A 82 4.46 -0.37 -10.44
CA LEU A 82 3.98 0.33 -11.63
C LEU A 82 5.05 0.51 -12.72
N ASP A 83 6.26 0.04 -12.44
CA ASP A 83 7.45 0.23 -13.27
C ASP A 83 7.62 1.72 -13.63
N ILE A 84 7.56 2.57 -12.60
CA ILE A 84 7.77 4.01 -12.70
C ILE A 84 9.06 4.39 -12.00
N ARG A 85 9.62 5.56 -12.33
CA ARG A 85 10.80 6.10 -11.67
C ARG A 85 10.47 7.43 -11.02
N LEU A 86 10.57 7.49 -9.69
CA LEU A 86 10.41 8.75 -8.96
C LEU A 86 11.72 9.54 -9.05
N VAL A 87 11.58 10.84 -9.29
CA VAL A 87 12.70 11.78 -9.15
C VAL A 87 13.05 11.87 -7.67
N ARG A 88 14.34 11.76 -7.37
CA ARG A 88 14.90 11.89 -6.02
C ARG A 88 15.68 13.21 -5.96
N ILE A 89 15.34 14.05 -5.00
CA ILE A 89 16.03 15.31 -4.74
C ILE A 89 16.58 15.20 -3.32
N ASP A 90 17.88 15.46 -3.17
CA ASP A 90 18.50 15.51 -1.84
C ASP A 90 17.97 16.71 -1.07
N GLU A 91 17.43 16.46 0.12
CA GLU A 91 16.95 17.46 1.06
C GLU A 91 17.77 17.35 2.35
N PRO A 92 18.53 18.39 2.72
CA PRO A 92 19.25 18.42 3.99
C PRO A 92 18.30 18.27 5.18
N ASN A 93 18.74 17.54 6.20
CA ASN A 93 18.00 17.50 7.46
C ASN A 93 18.01 18.88 8.13
N VAL A 94 16.95 19.20 8.89
CA VAL A 94 16.80 20.50 9.58
C VAL A 94 17.91 20.73 10.62
N ASP A 95 18.42 19.67 11.22
CA ASP A 95 19.56 19.69 12.15
C ASP A 95 20.92 19.86 11.44
N GLY A 96 20.93 19.88 10.10
CA GLY A 96 22.13 19.99 9.28
C GLY A 96 22.94 18.70 9.15
N ILE A 97 22.49 17.58 9.74
CA ILE A 97 23.24 16.33 9.75
C ILE A 97 22.59 15.32 8.80
N GLY A 98 23.22 15.11 7.65
CA GLY A 98 22.75 14.18 6.62
C GLY A 98 21.65 14.76 5.73
N CYS A 99 21.17 13.94 4.80
CA CYS A 99 20.09 14.28 3.88
C CYS A 99 19.10 13.12 3.76
N HIS A 100 17.90 13.45 3.33
CA HIS A 100 16.87 12.49 2.93
C HIS A 100 16.33 12.86 1.55
N TYR A 101 15.69 11.90 0.89
CA TYR A 101 15.11 12.16 -0.42
C TYR A 101 13.73 12.82 -0.31
N ARG A 102 13.54 13.89 -1.07
CA ARG A 102 12.23 14.32 -1.53
C ARG A 102 11.92 13.67 -2.87
N TYR A 103 10.85 12.89 -2.88
CA TYR A 103 10.38 12.17 -4.06
C TYR A 103 9.37 13.02 -4.85
N ARG A 104 9.47 12.98 -6.17
CA ARG A 104 8.48 13.59 -7.09
C ARG A 104 8.14 12.62 -8.22
N PHE A 105 6.89 12.66 -8.68
CA PHE A 105 6.51 12.00 -9.92
C PHE A 105 7.17 12.70 -11.11
N ALA A 106 7.73 11.93 -12.03
CA ALA A 106 8.45 12.45 -13.19
C ALA A 106 7.48 12.93 -14.28
N THR A 107 6.39 12.19 -14.50
CA THR A 107 5.47 12.43 -15.61
C THR A 107 4.01 12.36 -15.19
N ARG A 108 3.13 12.97 -16.01
CA ARG A 108 1.67 12.82 -15.87
C ARG A 108 1.17 11.41 -16.17
N ASP A 109 1.93 10.63 -16.94
CA ASP A 109 1.62 9.21 -17.15
C ASP A 109 1.80 8.41 -15.86
N ASP A 110 2.91 8.61 -15.14
CA ASP A 110 3.15 7.95 -13.85
C ASP A 110 2.04 8.25 -12.84
N ILE A 111 1.63 9.53 -12.77
CA ILE A 111 0.52 9.98 -11.91
C ILE A 111 -0.77 9.27 -12.28
N SER A 112 -1.06 9.16 -13.58
CA SER A 112 -2.25 8.47 -14.09
C SER A 112 -2.24 6.97 -13.73
N ARG A 113 -1.07 6.30 -13.80
CA ARG A 113 -0.92 4.90 -13.37
C ARG A 113 -1.20 4.73 -11.87
N VAL A 114 -0.69 5.64 -11.05
CA VAL A 114 -0.92 5.61 -9.59
C VAL A 114 -2.38 5.88 -9.25
N ILE A 115 -3.05 6.82 -9.92
CA ILE A 115 -4.49 7.06 -9.75
C ILE A 115 -5.30 5.79 -10.07
N ARG A 116 -5.00 5.11 -11.18
CA ARG A 116 -5.65 3.83 -11.54
C ARG A 116 -5.42 2.77 -10.46
N LEU A 117 -4.20 2.64 -9.94
CA LEU A 117 -3.89 1.72 -8.85
C LEU A 117 -4.68 2.06 -7.57
N VAL A 118 -4.77 3.34 -7.21
CA VAL A 118 -5.50 3.81 -6.03
C VAL A 118 -6.99 3.49 -6.14
N ASN A 119 -7.60 3.76 -7.30
CA ASN A 119 -9.01 3.51 -7.55
C ASN A 119 -9.33 2.01 -7.60
N SER A 120 -8.53 1.21 -8.30
CA SER A 120 -8.70 -0.25 -8.32
C SER A 120 -8.58 -0.86 -6.92
N ASN A 121 -7.64 -0.39 -6.10
CA ASN A 121 -7.54 -0.83 -4.71
C ASN A 121 -8.74 -0.38 -3.87
N ALA A 122 -9.32 0.78 -4.13
CA ALA A 122 -10.51 1.25 -3.42
C ALA A 122 -11.71 0.34 -3.68
N GLU A 123 -11.93 0.00 -4.96
CA GLU A 123 -12.97 -0.95 -5.39
C GLU A 123 -12.80 -2.31 -4.71
N ILE A 124 -11.59 -2.89 -4.74
CA ILE A 124 -11.28 -4.18 -4.10
C ILE A 124 -11.54 -4.14 -2.58
N ASN A 125 -11.22 -3.02 -1.93
CA ASN A 125 -11.38 -2.87 -0.49
C ASN A 125 -12.78 -2.41 -0.06
N GLY A 126 -13.67 -2.13 -1.01
CA GLY A 126 -15.06 -1.75 -0.75
C GLY A 126 -15.21 -0.35 -0.16
N HIS A 127 -14.37 0.60 -0.57
CA HIS A 127 -14.52 2.01 -0.20
C HIS A 127 -14.45 2.92 -1.45
N PRO A 128 -14.93 4.17 -1.38
CA PRO A 128 -15.00 5.04 -2.55
C PRO A 128 -13.62 5.26 -3.20
N PRO A 129 -13.53 5.23 -4.55
CA PRO A 129 -12.35 5.68 -5.29
C PRO A 129 -12.23 7.20 -5.27
N LEU A 130 -11.15 7.75 -5.83
CA LEU A 130 -10.99 9.19 -6.02
C LEU A 130 -12.09 9.72 -6.96
N THR A 131 -12.71 10.81 -6.55
CA THR A 131 -13.72 11.52 -7.35
C THR A 131 -13.08 12.22 -8.55
N ARG A 132 -13.88 12.55 -9.57
CA ARG A 132 -13.41 13.31 -10.74
C ARG A 132 -12.80 14.67 -10.36
N GLN A 133 -13.36 15.33 -9.35
CA GLN A 133 -12.85 16.59 -8.84
C GLN A 133 -11.48 16.41 -8.18
N GLU A 134 -11.31 15.38 -7.34
CA GLU A 134 -10.01 15.06 -6.73
C GLU A 134 -8.96 14.70 -7.77
N ILE A 135 -9.32 13.92 -8.79
CA ILE A 135 -8.41 13.58 -9.89
C ILE A 135 -7.99 14.83 -10.66
N SER A 136 -8.94 15.70 -11.01
CA SER A 136 -8.65 16.96 -11.71
C SER A 136 -7.75 17.85 -10.87
N HIS A 137 -8.01 17.96 -9.56
CA HIS A 137 -7.19 18.72 -8.65
C HIS A 137 -5.77 18.13 -8.56
N ILE A 138 -5.63 16.82 -8.34
CA ILE A 138 -4.34 16.14 -8.32
C ILE A 138 -3.55 16.43 -9.59
N LEU A 139 -4.16 16.28 -10.76
CA LEU A 139 -3.49 16.53 -12.04
C LEU A 139 -3.07 17.99 -12.21
N SER A 140 -3.82 18.96 -11.67
CA SER A 140 -3.44 20.38 -11.72
C SER A 140 -2.23 20.74 -10.85
N LEU A 141 -1.86 19.88 -9.89
CA LEU A 141 -0.69 20.12 -9.02
C LEU A 141 0.64 19.79 -9.71
N TYR A 142 0.60 19.18 -10.90
CA TYR A 142 1.78 18.79 -11.65
C TYR A 142 1.80 19.54 -12.98
N PRO A 143 2.72 20.52 -13.15
CA PRO A 143 2.88 21.20 -14.43
C PRO A 143 3.34 20.19 -15.49
N ASP A 144 3.10 20.49 -16.76
CA ASP A 144 3.68 19.68 -17.85
C ASP A 144 5.21 19.81 -17.80
N TYR A 145 5.86 18.78 -17.26
CA TYR A 145 7.32 18.70 -17.14
C TYR A 145 8.03 18.66 -18.50
N ALA A 146 7.27 18.57 -19.61
CA ALA A 146 7.76 18.62 -20.98
C ALA A 146 8.33 19.99 -21.42
N ALA A 147 8.28 21.01 -20.56
CA ALA A 147 8.76 22.36 -20.85
C ALA A 147 10.07 22.74 -20.13
N ARG A 148 10.92 21.77 -19.75
CA ARG A 148 12.22 22.06 -19.12
C ARG A 148 13.37 21.35 -19.81
#